data_AF-A0A9D6CZ72-F1
#
_entry.id   AF-A0A9D6CZ72-F1
#
_cell.length_a   1.000
_cell.length_b   1.000
_cell.length_c   1.000
_cell.angle_alpha   90.00
_cell.angle_beta   90.00
_cell.angle_gamma   90.00
#
_symmetry.space_group_name_H-M   'P 1'
#
loop_
_entity.id
_entity.type
_entity.pdbx_description
1 polymer ?
#
loop_
_entity_poly.entity_id
_entity_poly.type
_entity_poly.pdbx_seq_one_letter_code
_entity_poly.pdbx_strand_id
1 'polypeptide(L)' 'MAKGKFERNKPHCNIGTIGHVDHGKTTLTAAITKVLSQKGGGEFK' A
#
# COMPACT_ATOMS: atom_id res chain seq x y z
N MET A 1 -8.43 17.29 -15.34
CA MET A 1 -7.34 17.71 -14.45
C MET A 1 -6.18 16.76 -14.63
N ALA A 2 -5.08 17.17 -15.28
CA ALA A 2 -3.90 16.32 -15.36
C ALA A 2 -3.40 16.07 -13.93
N LYS A 3 -3.25 14.80 -13.53
CA LYS A 3 -2.57 14.46 -12.28
C LYS A 3 -1.16 15.07 -12.37
N GLY A 4 -0.79 15.89 -11.39
CA GLY A 4 0.54 16.48 -11.33
C GLY A 4 1.63 15.42 -11.36
N LYS A 5 2.85 15.81 -11.76
CA LYS A 5 4.03 14.94 -11.69
C LYS A 5 4.22 14.48 -10.24
N PHE A 6 4.42 13.17 -10.06
CA PHE A 6 4.66 12.60 -8.74
C PHE A 6 6.08 12.95 -8.27
N GLU A 7 6.20 13.64 -7.15
CA GLU A 7 7.47 14.02 -6.53
C GLU A 7 7.90 12.98 -5.49
N ARG A 8 9.04 12.31 -5.74
CA ARG A 8 9.60 11.23 -4.90
C ARG A 8 10.50 11.75 -3.77
N ASN A 9 10.00 12.68 -2.97
CA ASN A 9 10.81 13.35 -1.93
C ASN A 9 10.87 12.57 -0.61
N LYS A 10 10.00 11.58 -0.41
CA LYS A 10 9.95 10.75 0.80
C LYS A 10 10.85 9.52 0.64
N PRO A 11 11.43 8.98 1.74
CA PRO A 11 12.11 7.69 1.72
C PRO A 11 11.22 6.61 1.11
N HIS A 12 11.81 5.77 0.25
CA HIS A 12 11.09 4.75 -0.51
C HIS A 12 11.72 3.37 -0.28
N CYS A 13 10.88 2.35 -0.14
CA CYS A 13 11.31 0.97 -0.03
C CYS A 13 10.47 0.09 -0.96
N ASN A 14 11.12 -0.82 -1.70
CA ASN A 14 10.45 -1.83 -2.50
C ASN A 14 10.15 -3.04 -1.62
N ILE A 15 8.88 -3.44 -1.52
CA ILE A 15 8.45 -4.56 -0.67
C ILE A 15 7.49 -5.50 -1.42
N GLY A 16 7.30 -6.71 -0.89
CA GLY A 16 6.31 -7.66 -1.37
C GLY A 16 5.92 -8.67 -0.30
N THR A 17 4.72 -9.26 -0.43
CA THR A 17 4.18 -10.26 0.50
C THR A 17 4.37 -11.67 -0.07
N ILE A 18 5.18 -12.52 0.57
CA ILE A 18 5.50 -13.90 0.13
C ILE A 18 5.07 -14.95 1.16
N GLY A 19 4.96 -16.22 0.76
CA GLY A 19 4.57 -17.33 1.67
C GLY A 19 3.70 -18.42 1.02
N HIS A 20 3.34 -19.44 1.80
CA HIS A 20 2.56 -20.62 1.36
C HIS A 20 1.10 -20.27 0.97
N VAL A 21 0.46 -21.11 0.15
CA VAL A 21 -0.94 -20.96 -0.25
C VAL A 21 -1.84 -20.88 1.01
N ASP A 22 -2.92 -20.12 0.92
CA ASP A 22 -3.89 -19.90 2.01
C ASP A 22 -3.40 -19.20 3.29
N HIS A 23 -2.13 -18.77 3.36
CA HIS A 23 -1.61 -17.97 4.48
C HIS A 23 -2.00 -16.48 4.42
N GLY A 24 -2.99 -16.11 3.60
CA GLY A 24 -3.59 -14.77 3.66
C GLY A 24 -2.74 -13.61 3.10
N LYS A 25 -1.79 -13.85 2.19
CA LYS A 25 -0.95 -12.79 1.58
C LYS A 25 -1.79 -11.65 0.94
N THR A 26 -2.85 -12.02 0.21
CA THR A 26 -3.79 -11.08 -0.42
C THR A 26 -4.58 -10.31 0.64
N THR A 27 -5.11 -11.01 1.64
CA THR A 27 -5.87 -10.42 2.76
C THR A 27 -5.02 -9.45 3.55
N LEU A 28 -3.77 -9.80 3.87
CA LEU A 28 -2.82 -8.94 4.58
C LEU A 28 -2.52 -7.68 3.76
N THR A 29 -2.30 -7.82 2.46
CA THR A 29 -2.02 -6.68 1.58
C THR A 29 -3.19 -5.69 1.55
N ALA A 30 -4.43 -6.19 1.47
CA ALA A 30 -5.64 -5.36 1.54
C ALA A 30 -5.85 -4.71 2.92
N ALA A 31 -5.49 -5.40 4.01
CA ALA A 31 -5.57 -4.85 5.36
C ALA A 31 -4.56 -3.71 5.57
N ILE A 32 -3.34 -3.83 5.06
CA ILE A 32 -2.30 -2.79 5.12
C ILE A 32 -2.79 -1.50 4.47
N THR A 33 -3.34 -1.57 3.25
CA THR A 33 -3.83 -0.37 2.53
C THR A 33 -5.00 0.28 3.25
N LYS A 34 -5.95 -0.53 3.76
CA LYS A 34 -7.11 -0.04 4.53
C LYS A 34 -6.69 0.70 5.80
N VAL A 35 -5.83 0.07 6.61
CA VAL A 35 -5.39 0.65 7.90
C VAL A 35 -4.59 1.93 7.69
N LEU A 36 -3.67 1.95 6.72
CA LEU A 36 -2.87 3.15 6.47
C LEU A 36 -3.70 4.31 5.91
N SER A 37 -4.72 4.02 5.11
CA SER A 37 -5.66 5.05 4.67
C SER A 37 -6.48 5.62 5.84
N GLN A 38 -7.00 4.77 6.73
CA GLN A 38 -7.71 5.21 7.93
C GLN A 38 -6.85 6.07 8.87
N LYS A 39 -5.54 5.81 8.93
CA LYS A 39 -4.57 6.62 9.69
C LYS A 39 -4.16 7.92 9.00
N GLY A 40 -4.75 8.27 7.84
CA GLY A 40 -4.45 9.48 7.08
C GLY A 40 -3.22 9.38 6.18
N GLY A 41 -2.68 8.17 5.96
CA GLY A 41 -1.47 7.94 5.17
C GLY A 41 -1.69 7.75 3.66
N GLY A 42 -2.95 7.64 3.21
CA GLY A 42 -3.24 7.41 1.79
C GLY A 42 -4.73 7.25 1.46
N GLU A 43 -5.02 7.01 0.18
CA GLU A 43 -6.37 6.77 -0.35
C GLU A 43 -6.60 5.25 -0.49
N PHE A 44 -7.67 4.74 0.12
CA PHE A 44 -8.13 3.36 -0.08
C PHE A 44 -9.17 3.33 -1.20
N LYS A 45 -9.06 2.37 -2.13
CA LYS A 45 -9.99 2.17 -3.25
C LYS A 45 -10.46 0.73 -3.31
#